data_AF-H9FMG3-F1
#
_entry.id   AF-H9FMG3-F1
#
_cell.length_a   1.000
_cell.length_b   1.000
_cell.length_c   1.000
_cell.angle_alpha   90.00
_cell.angle_beta   90.00
_cell.angle_gamma   90.00
#
_symmetry.space_group_name_H-M   'P 1'
#
loop_
_entity.id
_entity.type
_entity.pdbx_description
1 polymer ?
#
loop_
_entity_poly.entity_id
_entity_poly.type
_entity_poly.pdbx_seq_one_letter_code
_entity_poly.pdbx_strand_id
1 'polypeptide(L)'
;QSKSYKQKEESRLKLAKLLLCGTELVTNIQVAIDIREIHRRVEEEEIKRQRIEKLENEVKTSQDKFDEITSKWEEGKQKRIPQELWEMLNTQQLHCAGLLEDKNKLISELQQELKTKDDQYVKDLKKQSDDICLLLERMEEQVKNVMKTFR
;
A
#
# COMPACT_ATOMS: atom_id res chain seq x y z
N GLN A 1 62.97 2.86 -8.31
CA GLN A 1 61.95 2.10 -7.56
C GLN A 1 62.13 0.61 -7.85
N SER A 2 62.17 -0.23 -6.82
CA SER A 2 62.32 -1.69 -6.98
C SER A 2 61.10 -2.30 -7.70
N LYS A 3 61.30 -3.33 -8.52
CA LYS A 3 60.21 -4.08 -9.20
C LYS A 3 59.15 -4.57 -8.21
N SER A 4 59.59 -4.95 -7.01
CA SER A 4 58.71 -5.37 -5.90
C SER A 4 57.76 -4.25 -5.44
N TYR A 5 58.21 -2.99 -5.42
CA TYR A 5 57.37 -1.86 -5.02
C TYR A 5 56.25 -1.62 -6.04
N LYS A 6 56.57 -1.65 -7.34
CA LYS A 6 55.58 -1.51 -8.42
C LYS A 6 54.53 -2.63 -8.36
N GLN A 7 54.97 -3.87 -8.18
CA GLN A 7 54.08 -5.02 -8.08
C GLN A 7 53.13 -4.95 -6.86
N LYS A 8 53.64 -4.47 -5.71
CA LYS A 8 52.83 -4.26 -4.49
C LYS A 8 51.76 -3.19 -4.71
N GLU A 9 52.11 -2.10 -5.37
CA GLU A 9 51.19 -1.00 -5.65
C GLU A 9 50.11 -1.39 -6.67
N GLU A 10 50.48 -2.09 -7.74
CA GLU A 10 49.54 -2.65 -8.72
C GLU A 10 48.55 -3.63 -8.07
N SER A 11 49.04 -4.49 -7.17
CA SER A 11 48.20 -5.42 -6.40
C SER A 11 47.22 -4.68 -5.48
N ARG A 12 47.69 -3.61 -4.81
CA ARG A 12 46.85 -2.75 -3.96
C ARG A 12 45.71 -2.10 -4.74
N LEU A 13 46.01 -1.54 -5.92
CA LEU A 13 45.01 -0.92 -6.79
C LEU A 13 43.99 -1.93 -7.30
N LYS A 14 44.45 -3.14 -7.67
CA LYS A 14 43.57 -4.23 -8.11
C LYS A 14 42.62 -4.68 -6.99
N LEU A 15 43.12 -4.82 -5.76
CA LEU A 15 42.31 -5.17 -4.59
C LEU A 15 41.30 -4.07 -4.25
N ALA A 16 41.71 -2.79 -4.29
CA ALA A 16 40.81 -1.67 -4.04
C ALA A 16 39.67 -1.61 -5.06
N LYS A 17 39.98 -1.81 -6.35
CA LYS A 17 38.96 -1.87 -7.41
C LYS A 17 38.01 -3.06 -7.22
N LEU A 18 38.54 -4.23 -6.86
CA LEU A 18 37.73 -5.42 -6.59
C LEU A 18 36.76 -5.20 -5.42
N LEU A 19 37.25 -4.59 -4.34
CA LEU A 19 36.44 -4.26 -3.17
C LEU A 19 35.31 -3.29 -3.53
N LEU A 20 35.63 -2.22 -4.27
CA LEU A 20 34.64 -1.24 -4.72
C LEU A 20 33.56 -1.89 -5.58
N CYS A 21 33.95 -2.58 -6.67
CA CYS A 21 32.99 -3.20 -7.58
C CYS A 21 32.13 -4.26 -6.87
N GLY A 22 32.72 -5.06 -5.98
CA GLY A 22 31.97 -6.03 -5.18
C GLY A 22 30.96 -5.37 -4.23
N THR A 23 31.36 -4.27 -3.59
CA THR A 23 30.47 -3.52 -2.69
C THR A 23 29.29 -2.91 -3.46
N GLU A 24 29.53 -2.33 -4.63
CA GLU A 24 28.48 -1.79 -5.50
C GLU A 24 27.50 -2.88 -5.97
N LEU A 25 28.02 -4.06 -6.35
CA LEU A 25 27.23 -5.19 -6.83
C LEU A 25 26.12 -5.58 -5.83
N VAL A 26 26.46 -5.61 -4.54
CA VAL A 26 25.56 -5.94 -3.43
C VAL A 26 24.68 -4.74 -3.06
N THR A 27 25.27 -3.55 -2.90
CA THR A 27 24.57 -2.34 -2.41
C THR A 27 23.49 -1.85 -3.39
N ASN A 28 23.67 -2.08 -4.69
CA ASN A 28 22.68 -1.70 -5.70
C ASN A 28 21.31 -2.37 -5.47
N ILE A 29 21.28 -3.59 -4.93
CA ILE A 29 20.01 -4.26 -4.58
C ILE A 29 19.34 -3.52 -3.43
N GLN A 30 20.10 -3.22 -2.38
CA GLN A 30 19.58 -2.52 -1.21
C GLN A 30 18.98 -1.16 -1.58
N VAL A 31 19.72 -0.35 -2.34
CA VAL A 31 19.24 0.96 -2.80
C VAL A 31 17.96 0.82 -3.63
N ALA A 32 17.89 -0.17 -4.50
CA ALA A 32 16.70 -0.41 -5.30
C ALA A 32 15.49 -0.85 -4.46
N ILE A 33 15.71 -1.64 -3.39
CA ILE A 33 14.67 -2.02 -2.43
C ILE A 33 14.19 -0.79 -1.66
N ASP A 34 15.10 0.02 -1.15
CA ASP A 34 14.77 1.21 -0.33
C ASP A 34 13.93 2.21 -1.13
N ILE A 35 14.29 2.47 -2.40
CA ILE A 35 13.51 3.34 -3.29
C ILE A 35 12.09 2.80 -3.49
N ARG A 36 11.94 1.48 -3.70
CA ARG A 36 10.62 0.84 -3.87
C ARG A 36 9.79 0.93 -2.60
N GLU A 37 10.41 0.70 -1.45
CA GLU A 37 9.73 0.77 -0.15
C GLU A 37 9.24 2.20 0.16
N ILE A 38 10.05 3.21 -0.16
CA ILE A 38 9.64 4.62 -0.02
C ILE A 38 8.42 4.90 -0.90
N HIS A 39 8.43 4.49 -2.17
CA HIS A 39 7.28 4.67 -3.06
C HIS A 39 6.04 3.96 -2.54
N ARG A 40 6.19 2.70 -2.10
CA ARG A 40 5.08 1.91 -1.52
C ARG A 40 4.46 2.62 -0.33
N ARG A 41 5.27 3.17 0.58
CA ARG A 41 4.79 3.91 1.76
C ARG A 41 4.00 5.15 1.37
N VAL A 42 4.51 5.94 0.44
CA VAL A 42 3.81 7.15 -0.03
C VAL A 42 2.45 6.80 -0.64
N GLU A 43 2.40 5.77 -1.48
CA GLU A 43 1.15 5.30 -2.09
C GLU A 43 0.17 4.74 -1.04
N GLU A 44 0.67 4.00 -0.04
CA GLU A 44 -0.16 3.50 1.06
C GLU A 44 -0.73 4.60 1.94
N GLU A 45 0.06 5.63 2.24
CA GLU A 45 -0.39 6.80 2.98
C GLU A 45 -1.46 7.56 2.21
N GLU A 46 -1.30 7.73 0.90
CA GLU A 46 -2.29 8.37 0.03
C GLU A 46 -3.62 7.59 0.01
N ILE A 47 -3.57 6.28 -0.24
CA ILE A 47 -4.76 5.42 -0.24
C ILE A 47 -5.45 5.47 1.13
N LYS A 48 -4.68 5.41 2.22
CA LYS A 48 -5.23 5.50 3.58
C LYS A 48 -5.90 6.85 3.82
N ARG A 49 -5.30 7.95 3.36
CA ARG A 49 -5.88 9.29 3.47
C ARG A 49 -7.22 9.37 2.74
N GLN A 50 -7.27 8.93 1.49
CA GLN A 50 -8.49 8.91 0.68
C GLN A 50 -9.59 8.07 1.33
N ARG A 51 -9.25 6.90 1.90
CA ARG A 51 -10.21 6.07 2.63
C ARG A 51 -10.77 6.78 3.86
N ILE A 52 -9.93 7.45 4.64
CA ILE A 52 -10.37 8.20 5.83
C ILE A 52 -11.32 9.32 5.42
N GLU A 53 -10.94 10.13 4.44
CA GLU A 53 -11.78 11.22 3.93
C GLU A 53 -13.14 10.70 3.44
N LYS A 54 -13.16 9.57 2.73
CA LYS A 54 -14.41 8.94 2.29
C LYS A 54 -15.29 8.49 3.44
N LEU A 55 -14.70 7.88 4.48
CA LEU A 55 -15.43 7.45 5.68
C LEU A 55 -16.00 8.63 6.46
N GLU A 56 -15.23 9.71 6.61
CA GLU A 56 -15.69 10.94 7.26
C GLU A 56 -16.86 11.57 6.51
N ASN A 57 -16.76 11.63 5.17
CA ASN A 57 -17.84 12.11 4.32
C ASN A 57 -19.09 11.25 4.44
N GLU A 58 -18.97 9.91 4.39
CA GLU A 58 -20.10 9.00 4.58
C GLU A 58 -20.75 9.16 5.96
N VAL A 59 -19.97 9.29 7.03
CA VAL A 59 -20.52 9.49 8.38
C VAL A 59 -21.34 10.77 8.42
N LYS A 60 -20.82 11.86 7.86
CA LYS A 60 -21.51 13.15 7.83
C LYS A 60 -22.80 13.08 7.02
N THR A 61 -22.73 12.61 5.77
CA THR A 61 -23.91 12.54 4.88
C THR A 61 -24.94 11.54 5.39
N SER A 62 -24.51 10.42 5.95
CA SER A 62 -25.41 9.43 6.55
C SER A 62 -26.10 9.99 7.78
N GLN A 63 -25.43 10.79 8.61
CA GLN A 63 -26.02 11.39 9.79
C GLN A 63 -27.08 12.42 9.39
N ASP A 64 -26.77 13.30 8.43
CA ASP A 64 -27.73 14.30 7.92
C ASP A 64 -29.01 13.63 7.37
N LYS A 65 -28.85 12.57 6.56
CA LYS A 65 -29.98 11.78 6.03
C LYS A 65 -30.77 11.09 7.15
N PHE A 66 -30.08 10.53 8.14
CA PHE A 66 -30.71 9.84 9.26
C PHE A 66 -31.53 10.81 10.13
N ASP A 67 -31.02 12.01 10.37
CA ASP A 67 -31.71 13.05 11.12
C ASP A 67 -32.95 13.56 10.37
N GLU A 68 -32.85 13.71 9.04
CA GLU A 68 -34.00 14.05 8.19
C GLU A 68 -35.10 12.98 8.25
N ILE A 69 -34.73 11.70 8.08
CA ILE A 69 -35.63 10.55 8.24
C ILE A 69 -36.29 10.58 9.63
N THR A 70 -35.49 10.80 10.67
CA THR A 70 -35.93 10.82 12.06
C THR A 70 -36.96 11.93 12.30
N SER A 71 -36.71 13.13 11.80
CA SER A 71 -37.62 14.27 11.89
C SER A 71 -38.97 14.00 11.22
N LYS A 72 -38.97 13.32 10.08
CA LYS A 72 -40.19 13.01 9.33
C LYS A 72 -41.11 12.00 10.02
N TRP A 73 -40.59 11.15 10.89
CA TRP A 73 -41.43 10.28 11.73
C TRP A 73 -42.30 11.08 12.70
N GLU A 74 -41.79 12.18 13.26
CA GLU A 74 -42.58 13.06 14.13
C GLU A 74 -43.69 13.79 13.35
N GLU A 75 -43.42 14.20 12.09
CA GLU A 75 -44.45 14.75 11.19
C GLU A 75 -45.56 13.72 10.93
N GLY A 76 -45.20 12.46 10.72
CA GLY A 76 -46.12 11.36 10.48
C GLY A 76 -47.15 11.15 11.58
N LYS A 77 -46.72 11.26 12.83
CA LYS A 77 -47.62 11.11 14.00
C LYS A 77 -48.74 12.15 14.02
N GLN A 78 -48.55 13.30 13.37
CA GLN A 78 -49.54 14.37 13.30
C GLN A 78 -50.52 14.22 12.13
N LYS A 79 -50.27 13.31 11.17
CA LYS A 79 -51.14 13.11 10.01
C LYS A 79 -52.45 12.44 10.44
N ARG A 80 -53.57 13.11 10.16
CA ARG A 80 -54.93 12.60 10.45
C ARG A 80 -55.57 11.90 9.26
N ILE A 81 -55.07 12.15 8.06
CA ILE A 81 -55.58 11.59 6.82
C ILE A 81 -54.78 10.32 6.50
N PRO A 82 -55.42 9.14 6.42
CA PRO A 82 -54.72 7.88 6.17
C PRO A 82 -53.91 7.85 4.88
N GLN A 83 -54.41 8.49 3.81
CA GLN A 83 -53.74 8.56 2.52
C GLN A 83 -52.44 9.36 2.61
N GLU A 84 -52.46 10.53 3.27
CA GLU A 84 -51.27 11.35 3.49
C GLU A 84 -50.24 10.65 4.37
N LEU A 85 -50.70 9.92 5.40
CA LEU A 85 -49.81 9.10 6.21
C LEU A 85 -49.15 8.01 5.36
N TRP A 86 -49.94 7.30 4.55
CA TRP A 86 -49.43 6.24 3.68
C TRP A 86 -48.37 6.74 2.68
N GLU A 87 -48.61 7.88 2.02
CA GLU A 87 -47.65 8.51 1.11
C GLU A 87 -46.35 8.89 1.81
N MET A 88 -46.45 9.44 3.03
CA MET A 88 -45.27 9.77 3.84
C MET A 88 -44.49 8.51 4.22
N LEU A 89 -45.15 7.46 4.71
CA LEU A 89 -44.51 6.20 5.09
C LEU A 89 -43.78 5.56 3.90
N ASN A 90 -44.40 5.57 2.71
CA ASN A 90 -43.79 5.03 1.49
C ASN A 90 -42.53 5.83 1.10
N THR A 91 -42.58 7.16 1.20
CA THR A 91 -41.42 8.03 0.99
C THR A 91 -40.30 7.74 2.00
N GLN A 92 -40.64 7.55 3.29
CA GLN A 92 -39.65 7.19 4.31
C GLN A 92 -39.02 5.82 4.08
N GLN A 93 -39.80 4.84 3.61
CA GLN A 93 -39.25 3.53 3.23
C GLN A 93 -38.20 3.67 2.13
N LEU A 94 -38.43 4.52 1.11
CA LEU A 94 -37.46 4.79 0.05
C LEU A 94 -36.20 5.46 0.60
N HIS A 95 -36.33 6.45 1.50
CA HIS A 95 -35.17 7.09 2.11
C HIS A 95 -34.33 6.11 2.96
N CYS A 96 -34.97 5.27 3.77
CA CYS A 96 -34.29 4.22 4.53
C CYS A 96 -33.58 3.22 3.59
N ALA A 97 -34.24 2.82 2.50
CA ALA A 97 -33.64 1.93 1.51
C ALA A 97 -32.40 2.55 0.85
N GLY A 98 -32.47 3.83 0.47
CA GLY A 98 -31.32 4.56 -0.09
C GLY A 98 -30.16 4.68 0.90
N LEU A 99 -30.42 4.94 2.17
CA LEU A 99 -29.38 4.98 3.20
C LEU A 99 -28.69 3.61 3.39
N LEU A 100 -29.45 2.52 3.34
CA LEU A 100 -28.89 1.17 3.39
C LEU A 100 -28.09 0.84 2.13
N GLU A 101 -28.55 1.28 0.96
CA GLU A 101 -27.84 1.09 -0.30
C GLU A 101 -26.48 1.80 -0.29
N ASP A 102 -26.42 3.05 0.15
CA ASP A 102 -25.18 3.80 0.30
C ASP A 102 -24.18 3.07 1.23
N LYS A 103 -24.67 2.56 2.37
CA LYS A 103 -23.83 1.76 3.29
C LYS A 103 -23.34 0.46 2.68
N ASN A 104 -24.21 -0.27 1.97
CA ASN A 104 -23.84 -1.51 1.30
C ASN A 104 -22.82 -1.28 0.19
N LYS A 105 -22.94 -0.16 -0.52
CA LYS A 105 -21.97 0.27 -1.52
C LYS A 105 -20.61 0.53 -0.87
N LEU A 106 -20.56 1.30 0.23
CA LEU A 106 -19.32 1.53 0.96
C LEU A 106 -18.70 0.22 1.48
N ILE A 107 -19.51 -0.68 2.05
CA ILE A 107 -19.04 -2.00 2.51
C ILE A 107 -18.39 -2.76 1.35
N SER A 108 -19.03 -2.79 0.18
CA SER A 108 -18.53 -3.48 -1.00
C SER A 108 -17.20 -2.90 -1.49
N GLU A 109 -17.08 -1.57 -1.49
CA GLU A 109 -15.85 -0.88 -1.86
C GLU A 109 -14.70 -1.18 -0.90
N LEU A 110 -14.96 -1.18 0.42
CA LEU A 110 -13.96 -1.52 1.44
C LEU A 110 -13.53 -3.00 1.35
N GLN A 111 -14.47 -3.90 1.07
CA GLN A 111 -14.15 -5.31 0.83
C GLN A 111 -13.27 -5.50 -0.41
N GLN A 112 -13.54 -4.76 -1.48
CA GLN A 112 -12.71 -4.78 -2.69
C GLN A 112 -11.31 -4.20 -2.43
N GLU A 113 -11.21 -3.13 -1.62
CA GLU A 113 -9.92 -2.57 -1.20
C GLU A 113 -9.10 -3.60 -0.41
N LEU A 114 -9.71 -4.29 0.56
CA LEU A 114 -9.07 -5.36 1.33
C LEU A 114 -8.53 -6.46 0.42
N LYS A 115 -9.37 -6.96 -0.50
CA LYS A 115 -8.94 -7.99 -1.47
C LYS A 115 -7.76 -7.53 -2.32
N THR A 116 -7.80 -6.28 -2.78
CA THR A 116 -6.70 -5.70 -3.58
C THR A 116 -5.40 -5.62 -2.77
N LYS A 117 -5.49 -5.30 -1.48
CA LYS A 117 -4.34 -5.29 -0.56
C LYS A 117 -3.79 -6.68 -0.30
N ASP A 118 -4.65 -7.69 -0.14
CA ASP A 118 -4.21 -9.08 0.00
C ASP A 118 -3.47 -9.57 -1.26
N ASP A 119 -4.01 -9.28 -2.44
CA ASP A 119 -3.37 -9.61 -3.71
C ASP A 119 -2.01 -8.90 -3.87
N GLN A 120 -1.92 -7.63 -3.45
CA GLN A 120 -0.68 -6.87 -3.47
C GLN A 120 0.35 -7.43 -2.48
N TYR A 121 -0.08 -7.81 -1.27
CA TYR A 121 0.80 -8.39 -0.26
C TYR A 121 1.47 -9.68 -0.75
N VAL A 122 0.71 -10.57 -1.40
CA VAL A 122 1.27 -11.80 -1.99
C VAL A 122 2.30 -11.49 -3.08
N LYS A 123 2.04 -10.49 -3.93
CA LYS A 123 2.99 -10.04 -4.96
C LYS A 123 4.27 -9.49 -4.35
N ASP A 124 4.14 -8.68 -3.29
CA ASP A 124 5.28 -8.09 -2.60
C ASP A 124 6.13 -9.14 -1.90
N LEU A 125 5.53 -10.14 -1.25
CA LEU A 125 6.25 -11.27 -0.67
C LEU A 125 7.04 -12.04 -1.72
N LYS A 126 6.44 -12.32 -2.88
CA LYS A 126 7.13 -12.99 -3.98
C LYS A 126 8.32 -12.17 -4.47
N LYS A 127 8.12 -10.86 -4.67
CA LYS A 127 9.19 -9.95 -5.11
C LYS A 127 10.33 -9.86 -4.10
N GLN A 128 10.02 -9.78 -2.81
CA GLN A 128 11.02 -9.82 -1.74
C GLN A 128 11.81 -11.13 -1.75
N SER A 129 11.14 -12.26 -1.98
CA SER A 129 11.83 -13.54 -2.14
C SER A 129 12.79 -13.52 -3.33
N ASP A 130 12.37 -13.00 -4.48
CA ASP A 130 13.20 -12.89 -5.68
C ASP A 130 14.41 -11.96 -5.44
N ASP A 131 14.20 -10.82 -4.77
CA ASP A 131 15.25 -9.87 -4.40
C ASP A 131 16.29 -10.51 -3.46
N ILE A 132 15.86 -11.32 -2.48
CA ILE A 132 16.74 -12.06 -1.56
C ILE A 132 17.57 -13.10 -2.33
N CYS A 133 16.95 -13.87 -3.24
CA CYS A 133 17.66 -14.83 -4.08
C CYS A 133 18.76 -14.15 -4.89
N LEU A 134 18.44 -13.03 -5.55
CA LEU A 134 19.40 -12.26 -6.32
C LEU A 134 20.54 -11.69 -5.45
N LEU A 135 20.23 -11.25 -4.22
CA LEU A 135 21.23 -10.79 -3.27
C LEU A 135 22.22 -11.91 -2.90
N LEU A 136 21.71 -13.10 -2.62
CA LEU A 136 22.54 -14.27 -2.31
C LEU A 136 23.45 -14.64 -3.48
N GLU A 137 22.92 -14.67 -4.70
CA GLU A 137 23.71 -14.97 -5.91
C GLU A 137 24.88 -13.97 -6.09
N ARG A 138 24.61 -12.66 -5.91
CA ARG A 138 25.64 -11.62 -6.02
C ARG A 138 26.67 -11.69 -4.90
N MET A 139 26.24 -12.00 -3.68
CA MET A 139 27.17 -12.20 -2.56
C MET A 139 28.07 -13.41 -2.79
N GLU A 140 27.52 -14.52 -3.29
CA GLU A 140 28.33 -15.69 -3.67
C GLU A 140 29.34 -15.36 -4.78
N GLU A 141 28.93 -14.63 -5.81
CA GLU A 141 29.82 -14.20 -6.89
C GLU A 141 30.94 -13.31 -6.35
N GLN A 142 30.63 -12.37 -5.46
CA GLN A 142 31.62 -11.52 -4.80
C GLN A 142 32.64 -12.37 -4.03
N VAL A 143 32.17 -13.33 -3.22
CA VAL A 143 33.05 -14.25 -2.47
C VAL A 143 33.94 -15.06 -3.41
N LYS A 144 33.39 -15.64 -4.49
CA LYS A 144 34.16 -16.40 -5.49
C LYS A 144 35.24 -15.52 -6.15
N ASN A 145 34.92 -14.28 -6.49
CA ASN A 145 35.85 -13.34 -7.14
C ASN A 145 36.96 -12.88 -6.19
N VAL A 146 36.64 -12.65 -4.92
CA VAL A 146 37.63 -12.37 -3.86
C VAL A 146 38.57 -13.56 -3.69
N MET A 147 38.05 -14.77 -3.51
CA MET A 147 38.87 -15.98 -3.35
C MET A 147 39.80 -16.24 -4.55
N LYS A 148 39.33 -16.02 -5.78
CA LYS A 148 40.16 -16.14 -7.00
C LYS A 148 41.27 -15.11 -7.08
N THR A 149 41.09 -13.93 -6.50
CA THR A 149 42.09 -12.86 -6.56
C THR A 149 43.16 -13.00 -5.47
N PHE A 150 42.85 -13.69 -4.37
CA PHE A 150 43.78 -14.02 -3.30
C PHE A 150 44.58 -15.33 -3.53
N ARG A 151 44.13 -16.19 -4.45
CA ARG A 151 44.91 -17.33 -4.97
C ARG A 151 45.83 -16.89 -6.09
#